data_AF-A0A493TYE0-F1
#
_entry.id   AF-A0A493TYE0-F1
#
_cell.length_a   1.000
_cell.length_b   1.000
_cell.length_c   1.000
_cell.angle_alpha   90.00
_cell.angle_beta   90.00
_cell.angle_gamma   90.00
#
_symmetry.space_group_name_H-M   'P 1'
#
loop_
_entity.id
_entity.type
_entity.pdbx_description
1 polymer ?
#
loop_
_entity_poly.entity_id
_entity_poly.type
_entity_poly.pdbx_seq_one_letter_code
_entity_poly.pdbx_strand_id
1 'polypeptide(L)'
;PGAMARAPAAVSGGRRALLVLRPRGALPHRAAAAASRERRAPLARGGMLVYDSCYVLSCSGFTTQQSEVIVSALVKIMNTNLDMIYKDMVTKVQQEIALQQVMSHIGAVKKDMIILEKSEFSALRSENEKIKLELQQIKKQVMVRCSTNIIKN
;
A
#
# COMPACT_ATOMS: atom_id res chain seq x y z
N PRO A 1 2.07 -8.73 -72.50
CA PRO A 1 2.33 -10.00 -71.77
C PRO A 1 2.70 -9.72 -70.31
N GLY A 2 1.78 -9.61 -69.34
CA GLY A 2 0.64 -10.49 -69.01
C GLY A 2 1.17 -11.73 -68.26
N ALA A 3 0.68 -12.16 -67.10
CA ALA A 3 -0.31 -11.72 -66.12
C ALA A 3 -0.20 -12.71 -64.93
N MET A 4 -0.60 -12.29 -63.71
CA MET A 4 -1.23 -13.13 -62.65
C MET A 4 -0.42 -14.31 -62.05
N ALA A 5 -0.65 -14.84 -60.85
CA ALA A 5 -1.36 -14.51 -59.63
C ALA A 5 -1.19 -15.73 -58.68
N ARG A 6 -1.18 -15.52 -57.36
CA ARG A 6 -1.84 -16.31 -56.28
C ARG A 6 -0.98 -16.48 -55.02
N ALA A 7 -1.48 -15.91 -53.93
CA ALA A 7 -1.43 -16.52 -52.59
C ALA A 7 -2.42 -17.72 -52.52
N PRO A 8 -2.34 -18.61 -51.51
CA PRO A 8 -2.91 -18.32 -50.20
C PRO A 8 -2.19 -18.94 -48.97
N ALA A 9 -2.78 -18.66 -47.80
CA ALA A 9 -2.31 -18.76 -46.43
C ALA A 9 -2.30 -20.16 -45.77
N ALA A 10 -1.56 -20.29 -44.65
CA ALA A 10 -1.88 -21.06 -43.43
C ALA A 10 -0.82 -20.74 -42.35
N VAL A 11 -1.10 -19.90 -41.36
CA VAL A 11 -1.50 -20.25 -39.97
C VAL A 11 -0.67 -21.38 -39.35
N SER A 12 0.15 -21.05 -38.33
CA SER A 12 0.10 -21.67 -36.99
C SER A 12 1.30 -21.25 -36.13
N GLY A 13 1.01 -20.76 -34.92
CA GLY A 13 1.79 -21.16 -33.74
C GLY A 13 2.97 -20.29 -33.33
N GLY A 14 2.70 -19.07 -32.86
CA GLY A 14 3.65 -18.34 -32.02
C GLY A 14 3.92 -19.07 -30.70
N ARG A 15 5.20 -19.39 -30.42
CA ARG A 15 5.65 -19.75 -29.08
C ARG A 15 6.16 -18.50 -28.36
N ARG A 16 5.24 -17.77 -27.74
CA ARG A 16 5.55 -16.83 -26.66
C ARG A 16 6.00 -17.65 -25.45
N ALA A 17 7.18 -17.33 -24.92
CA ALA A 17 7.65 -17.83 -23.64
C ALA A 17 6.67 -17.41 -22.54
N LEU A 18 5.90 -18.38 -22.03
CA LEU A 18 5.03 -18.20 -20.87
C LEU A 18 5.93 -18.32 -19.63
N LEU A 19 6.26 -17.19 -19.01
CA LEU A 19 6.77 -17.17 -17.64
C LEU A 19 5.66 -17.71 -16.72
N VAL A 20 5.75 -18.99 -16.38
CA VAL A 20 4.88 -19.63 -15.39
C VAL A 20 5.23 -19.05 -14.02
N LEU A 21 4.46 -18.05 -13.58
CA LEU A 21 4.42 -17.65 -12.17
C LEU A 21 3.84 -18.81 -11.37
N ARG A 22 4.72 -19.50 -10.62
CA ARG A 22 4.36 -20.54 -9.66
C ARG A 22 3.42 -19.95 -8.58
N PRO A 23 2.26 -20.57 -8.31
CA PRO A 23 1.46 -20.23 -7.14
C PRO A 23 2.12 -20.81 -5.89
N ARG A 24 2.57 -19.93 -4.98
CA ARG A 24 3.14 -20.31 -3.67
C ARG A 24 2.01 -20.51 -2.67
N GLY A 25 1.32 -21.65 -2.79
CA GLY A 25 0.34 -22.13 -1.83
C GLY A 25 0.64 -23.58 -1.46
N ALA A 26 1.29 -23.77 -0.30
CA ALA A 26 1.35 -25.05 0.39
C ALA A 26 1.68 -24.79 1.87
N LEU A 27 0.63 -24.85 2.71
CA LEU A 27 0.76 -25.07 4.15
C LEU A 27 1.38 -26.45 4.39
N PRO A 28 2.30 -26.59 5.36
CA PRO A 28 2.37 -27.80 6.15
C PRO A 28 1.83 -27.52 7.55
N HIS A 29 0.65 -28.06 7.84
CA HIS A 29 0.25 -28.40 9.19
C HIS A 29 1.26 -29.40 9.77
N ARG A 30 1.57 -29.26 11.07
CA ARG A 30 2.31 -30.18 11.95
C ARG A 30 3.76 -29.78 12.28
N ALA A 31 3.89 -28.84 13.22
CA ALA A 31 4.81 -28.91 14.37
C ALA A 31 4.54 -27.72 15.33
N ALA A 32 3.29 -27.55 15.76
CA ALA A 32 2.94 -26.63 16.84
C ALA A 32 3.13 -27.34 18.19
N ALA A 33 4.36 -27.57 18.61
CA ALA A 33 4.67 -28.09 19.94
C ALA A 33 6.15 -27.88 20.31
N ALA A 34 6.62 -26.64 20.36
CA ALA A 34 7.74 -26.24 21.22
C ALA A 34 7.90 -24.72 21.15
N ALA A 35 8.21 -24.12 22.29
CA ALA A 35 8.50 -22.70 22.48
C ALA A 35 7.32 -21.74 22.73
N SER A 36 6.27 -22.21 23.41
CA SER A 36 5.68 -21.38 24.48
C SER A 36 6.64 -21.37 25.67
N ARG A 37 7.84 -20.81 25.49
CA ARG A 37 8.68 -20.43 26.64
C ARG A 37 8.14 -19.10 27.09
N GLU A 38 7.10 -19.19 27.90
CA GLU A 38 6.54 -18.11 28.70
C GLU A 38 7.70 -17.29 29.27
N ARG A 39 7.95 -16.10 28.71
CA ARG A 39 8.83 -15.11 29.31
C ARG A 39 8.13 -14.51 30.52
N ARG A 40 7.88 -15.32 31.54
CA ARG A 40 7.74 -14.83 32.91
C ARG A 40 9.14 -14.55 33.43
N ALA A 41 9.58 -13.31 33.27
CA ALA A 41 10.30 -12.57 34.31
C ALA A 41 10.79 -11.21 33.77
N PRO A 42 10.09 -10.11 34.12
CA PRO A 42 10.76 -8.82 34.34
C PRO A 42 11.08 -8.57 35.82
N LEU A 43 10.46 -9.31 36.75
CA LEU A 43 10.53 -9.00 38.19
C LEU A 43 11.92 -9.20 38.81
N ALA A 44 12.72 -10.14 38.31
CA ALA A 44 14.06 -10.39 38.85
C ALA A 44 15.06 -9.25 38.56
N ARG A 45 14.96 -8.59 37.39
CA ARG A 45 15.80 -7.44 37.05
C ARG A 45 15.36 -6.18 37.80
N GLY A 46 14.05 -5.97 37.96
CA GLY A 46 13.51 -4.83 38.72
C GLY A 46 13.89 -4.89 40.20
N GLY A 47 13.77 -6.07 40.83
CA GLY A 47 14.17 -6.25 42.24
C GLY A 47 15.66 -5.98 42.46
N MET A 48 16.53 -6.48 41.58
CA MET A 48 17.98 -6.29 41.71
C MET A 48 18.41 -4.82 41.63
N LEU A 49 17.75 -4.02 40.78
CA LEU A 49 18.00 -2.59 40.67
C LEU A 49 17.49 -1.80 41.88
N VAL A 50 16.39 -2.23 42.49
CA VAL A 50 15.86 -1.61 43.72
C VAL A 50 16.81 -1.84 44.90
N TYR A 51 17.34 -3.06 45.04
CA TYR A 51 18.33 -3.37 46.08
C TYR A 51 19.63 -2.59 45.89
N ASP A 52 20.14 -2.49 44.66
CA ASP A 52 21.33 -1.70 44.33
C ASP A 52 21.13 -0.20 44.64
N SER A 53 19.96 0.33 44.29
CA SER A 53 19.58 1.72 44.59
C SER A 53 19.48 2.00 46.10
N CYS A 54 18.90 1.06 46.87
CA CYS A 54 18.82 1.16 48.32
C CYS A 54 20.20 1.07 48.98
N TYR A 55 21.09 0.24 48.43
CA TYR A 55 22.47 0.11 48.89
C TYR A 55 23.25 1.42 48.72
N VAL A 56 23.14 2.05 47.55
CA VAL A 56 23.78 3.35 47.26
C VAL A 56 23.32 4.44 48.23
N LEU A 57 22.02 4.49 48.55
CA LEU A 57 21.47 5.46 49.52
C LEU A 57 21.89 5.15 50.96
N SER A 58 22.01 3.87 51.32
CA SER A 58 22.47 3.46 52.64
C SER A 58 23.95 3.85 52.85
N CYS A 59 24.77 3.77 51.80
CA CYS A 59 26.16 4.23 51.82
C CYS A 59 26.31 5.76 51.87
N SER A 60 25.29 6.52 51.48
CA SER A 60 25.28 7.99 51.54
C SER A 60 24.72 8.55 52.85
N GLY A 61 24.51 7.70 53.86
CA GLY A 61 24.16 8.09 55.22
C GLY A 61 22.68 8.02 55.56
N PHE A 62 21.83 7.52 54.65
CA PHE A 62 20.42 7.23 54.94
C PHE A 62 20.28 5.91 55.68
N THR A 63 19.27 5.80 56.56
CA THR A 63 18.92 4.50 57.11
C THR A 63 18.38 3.60 56.00
N THR A 64 18.49 2.28 56.16
CA THR A 64 17.96 1.31 55.20
C THR A 64 16.47 1.53 54.96
N GLN A 65 15.71 1.83 56.02
CA GLN A 65 14.28 2.12 55.93
C GLN A 65 13.99 3.43 55.15
N GLN A 66 14.78 4.48 55.36
CA GLN A 66 14.64 5.72 54.58
C GLN A 66 14.94 5.48 53.11
N SER A 67 16.00 4.72 52.81
CA SER A 67 16.39 4.36 51.45
C SER A 67 15.30 3.58 50.72
N GLU A 68 14.70 2.58 51.39
CA GLU A 68 13.57 1.81 50.84
C GLU A 68 12.35 2.67 50.55
N VAL A 69 12.00 3.59 51.44
CA VAL A 69 10.85 4.49 51.24
C VAL A 69 11.09 5.43 50.06
N ILE A 70 12.29 6.00 49.96
CA ILE A 70 12.67 6.91 48.86
C ILE A 70 12.64 6.15 47.53
N VAL A 71 13.28 4.99 47.43
CA VAL A 71 13.31 4.18 46.20
C VAL A 71 11.91 3.70 45.84
N SER A 72 11.08 3.31 46.81
CA SER A 72 9.69 2.92 46.57
C SER A 72 8.86 4.08 46.00
N ALA A 73 9.03 5.30 46.53
CA ALA A 73 8.38 6.48 45.99
C ALA A 73 8.84 6.79 44.55
N LEU A 74 10.14 6.71 44.27
CA LEU A 74 10.70 6.92 42.93
C LEU A 74 10.20 5.88 41.92
N VAL A 75 10.16 4.61 42.31
CA VAL A 75 9.62 3.53 41.45
C VAL A 75 8.14 3.78 41.16
N LYS A 76 7.35 4.19 42.17
CA LYS A 76 5.93 4.54 41.96
C LYS A 76 5.78 5.69 40.97
N ILE A 77 6.52 6.79 41.14
CA ILE A 77 6.50 7.94 40.23
C ILE A 77 6.92 7.53 38.81
N MET A 78 7.98 6.72 38.69
CA MET A 78 8.47 6.24 37.40
C MET A 78 7.43 5.36 36.70
N ASN A 79 6.81 4.44 37.44
CA ASN A 79 5.76 3.59 36.88
C ASN A 79 4.55 4.42 36.44
N THR A 80 4.11 5.40 37.23
CA THR A 80 3.01 6.30 36.81
C THR A 80 3.39 7.12 35.59
N ASN A 81 4.62 7.63 35.52
CA ASN A 81 5.10 8.40 34.37
C ASN A 81 5.16 7.54 33.11
N LEU A 82 5.66 6.31 33.22
CA LEU A 82 5.72 5.37 32.12
C LEU A 82 4.32 4.97 31.65
N ASP A 83 3.38 4.71 32.56
CA ASP A 83 2.00 4.38 32.19
C ASP A 83 1.30 5.52 31.44
N MET A 84 1.55 6.78 31.83
CA MET A 84 1.04 7.95 31.09
C MET A 84 1.67 8.01 29.69
N ILE A 85 3.00 7.91 29.61
CA ILE A 85 3.73 7.97 28.33
C ILE A 85 3.29 6.85 27.40
N TYR A 86 3.10 5.62 27.90
CA TYR A 86 2.67 4.49 27.06
C TYR A 86 1.23 4.62 26.56
N LYS A 87 0.35 5.30 27.29
CA LYS A 87 -1.02 5.58 26.84
C LYS A 87 -1.05 6.61 25.71
N ASP A 88 -0.21 7.64 25.81
CA ASP A 88 -0.16 8.73 24.83
C ASP A 88 0.75 8.41 23.63
N MET A 89 1.64 7.43 23.77
CA MET A 89 2.54 7.00 22.71
C MET A 89 1.79 6.20 21.65
N VAL A 90 2.03 6.57 20.39
CA VAL A 90 1.62 5.75 19.26
C VAL A 90 2.62 4.62 19.08
N THR A 91 2.13 3.38 19.13
CA THR A 91 2.95 2.18 18.95
C THR A 91 3.33 1.98 17.48
N LYS A 92 4.46 1.31 17.22
CA LYS A 92 4.87 0.95 15.85
C LYS A 92 3.79 0.17 15.10
N VAL A 93 3.09 -0.73 15.80
CA VAL A 93 1.99 -1.51 15.23
C VAL A 93 0.83 -0.60 14.80
N GLN A 94 0.46 0.39 15.61
CA GLN A 94 -0.57 1.37 15.23
C GLN A 94 -0.16 2.19 14.00
N GLN A 95 1.12 2.60 13.90
CA GLN A 95 1.63 3.28 12.71
C GLN A 95 1.56 2.39 11.47
N GLU A 96 1.91 1.09 11.58
CA GLU A 96 1.81 0.13 10.48
C GLU A 96 0.37 -0.08 10.02
N ILE A 97 -0.60 -0.15 10.95
CA ILE A 97 -2.02 -0.24 10.63
C ILE A 97 -2.49 1.02 9.88
N ALA A 98 -2.15 2.21 10.39
CA ALA A 98 -2.50 3.47 9.74
C ALA A 98 -1.89 3.55 8.33
N LEU A 99 -0.65 3.12 8.17
CA LEU A 99 0.01 3.05 6.87
C LEU A 99 -0.73 2.12 5.90
N GLN A 100 -1.12 0.92 6.36
CA GLN A 100 -1.90 -0.03 5.54
C GLN A 100 -3.25 0.56 5.12
N GLN A 101 -3.92 1.30 6.00
CA GLN A 101 -5.18 1.99 5.69
C GLN A 101 -4.98 3.05 4.60
N VAL A 102 -3.98 3.93 4.75
CA VAL A 102 -3.66 4.95 3.75
C VAL A 102 -3.28 4.30 2.42
N MET A 103 -2.47 3.25 2.43
CA MET A 103 -2.11 2.51 1.22
C MET A 103 -3.32 1.87 0.53
N SER A 104 -4.27 1.35 1.31
CA SER A 104 -5.54 0.81 0.77
C SER A 104 -6.37 1.90 0.08
N HIS A 105 -6.51 3.08 0.71
CA HIS A 105 -7.21 4.21 0.12
C HIS A 105 -6.54 4.71 -1.17
N ILE A 106 -5.21 4.83 -1.18
CA ILE A 106 -4.45 5.15 -2.40
C ILE A 106 -4.72 4.10 -3.48
N GLY A 107 -4.74 2.81 -3.12
CA GLY A 107 -5.07 1.73 -4.04
C GLY A 107 -6.47 1.84 -4.63
N ALA A 108 -7.47 2.27 -3.85
CA ALA A 108 -8.83 2.52 -4.32
C ALA A 108 -8.87 3.67 -5.34
N VAL A 109 -8.29 4.84 -4.98
CA VAL A 109 -8.23 6.01 -5.87
C VAL A 109 -7.52 5.67 -7.19
N LYS A 110 -6.44 4.87 -7.14
CA LYS A 110 -5.74 4.41 -8.36
C LYS A 110 -6.63 3.55 -9.26
N LYS A 111 -7.50 2.71 -8.70
CA LYS A 111 -8.46 1.94 -9.51
C LYS A 111 -9.48 2.86 -10.16
N ASP A 112 -10.00 3.83 -9.42
CA ASP A 112 -11.00 4.78 -9.94
C ASP A 112 -10.43 5.63 -11.07
N MET A 113 -9.17 6.09 -10.94
CA MET A 113 -8.45 6.80 -12.00
C MET A 113 -8.35 5.97 -13.29
N ILE A 114 -8.00 4.68 -13.19
CA ILE A 114 -7.93 3.77 -14.34
C ILE A 114 -9.31 3.57 -14.98
N ILE A 115 -10.37 3.48 -14.18
CA ILE A 115 -11.75 3.34 -14.68
C ILE A 115 -12.17 4.58 -15.46
N LEU A 116 -11.87 5.78 -14.94
CA LEU A 116 -12.13 7.05 -15.62
C LEU A 116 -11.37 7.15 -16.95
N GLU A 117 -10.08 6.81 -16.96
CA GLU A 117 -9.26 6.79 -18.18
C GLU A 117 -9.82 5.83 -19.24
N LYS A 118 -10.29 4.65 -18.81
CA LYS A 118 -10.79 3.63 -19.73
C LYS A 118 -12.22 3.86 -20.22
N SER A 119 -13.10 4.44 -19.41
CA SER A 119 -14.52 4.57 -19.78
C SER A 119 -14.84 5.94 -20.39
N GLU A 120 -14.60 7.03 -19.67
CA GLU A 120 -15.07 8.36 -20.07
C GLU A 120 -14.13 9.02 -21.08
N PHE A 121 -12.82 8.94 -20.83
CA PHE A 121 -11.85 9.56 -21.73
C PHE A 121 -11.78 8.87 -23.10
N SER A 122 -12.01 7.56 -23.12
CA SER A 122 -12.05 6.77 -24.36
C SER A 122 -13.34 7.03 -25.16
N ALA A 123 -14.49 7.14 -24.48
CA ALA A 123 -15.75 7.54 -25.13
C ALA A 123 -15.66 8.95 -25.73
N LEU A 124 -15.15 9.92 -24.95
CA LEU A 124 -14.97 11.30 -25.40
C LEU A 124 -14.00 11.43 -26.58
N ARG A 125 -12.95 10.59 -26.65
CA ARG A 125 -12.07 10.54 -27.83
C ARG A 125 -12.81 10.03 -29.06
N SER A 126 -13.55 8.93 -28.93
CA SER A 126 -14.29 8.33 -30.05
C SER A 126 -15.33 9.31 -30.61
N GLU A 127 -16.06 9.98 -29.72
CA GLU A 127 -17.06 10.97 -30.12
C GLU A 127 -16.41 12.20 -30.79
N ASN A 128 -15.27 12.67 -30.27
CA ASN A 128 -14.49 13.73 -30.92
C ASN A 128 -14.02 13.37 -32.34
N GLU A 129 -13.52 12.14 -32.53
CA GLU A 129 -13.09 11.67 -33.85
C GLU A 129 -14.27 11.60 -34.83
N LYS A 130 -15.42 11.11 -34.37
CA LYS A 130 -16.66 11.09 -35.16
C LYS A 130 -17.10 12.49 -35.59
N ILE A 131 -17.17 13.44 -34.65
CA ILE A 131 -17.54 14.84 -34.95
C ILE A 131 -16.58 15.47 -35.96
N LYS A 132 -15.26 15.22 -35.83
CA LYS A 132 -14.27 15.72 -36.80
C LYS A 132 -14.52 15.18 -38.21
N LEU A 133 -14.87 13.91 -38.35
CA LEU A 133 -15.18 13.30 -39.65
C LEU A 133 -16.46 13.89 -40.24
N GLU A 134 -17.51 14.04 -39.44
CA GLU A 134 -18.77 14.65 -39.87
C GLU A 134 -18.56 16.09 -40.35
N LEU A 135 -17.78 16.88 -39.59
CA LEU A 135 -17.42 18.25 -39.96
C LEU A 135 -16.66 18.30 -41.29
N GLN A 136 -15.67 17.42 -41.49
CA GLN A 136 -14.94 17.34 -42.75
C GLN A 136 -15.85 16.96 -43.92
N GLN A 137 -16.81 16.08 -43.71
CA GLN A 137 -17.76 15.65 -44.73
C GLN A 137 -18.71 16.78 -45.13
N ILE A 138 -19.25 17.51 -44.15
CA ILE A 138 -20.08 18.70 -44.41
C ILE A 138 -19.28 19.76 -45.17
N LYS A 139 -18.03 20.05 -44.74
CA LYS A 139 -17.14 20.99 -45.42
C LYS A 139 -16.91 20.62 -46.89
N LYS A 140 -16.67 19.33 -47.16
CA LYS A 140 -16.55 18.81 -48.54
C LYS A 140 -17.84 18.97 -49.33
N GLN A 141 -19.00 18.60 -48.75
CA GLN A 141 -20.29 18.73 -49.44
C GLN A 141 -20.59 20.19 -49.80
N VAL A 142 -20.35 21.14 -48.90
CA VAL A 142 -20.54 22.57 -49.15
C VAL A 142 -19.61 23.04 -50.26
N MET A 143 -18.34 22.68 -50.22
CA MET A 143 -17.36 23.02 -51.27
C MET A 143 -17.81 22.50 -52.64
N VAL A 144 -18.17 21.21 -52.73
CA VAL A 144 -18.63 20.58 -53.98
C VAL A 144 -19.90 21.25 -54.50
N ARG A 145 -20.91 21.45 -53.64
CA ARG A 145 -22.16 22.12 -54.04
C ARG A 145 -21.91 23.55 -54.54
N CYS A 146 -21.06 24.31 -53.86
CA CYS A 146 -20.71 25.68 -54.24
C CYS A 146 -20.03 25.70 -55.63
N SER A 147 -19.04 24.84 -55.86
CA SER A 147 -18.39 24.72 -57.17
C SER A 147 -19.37 24.31 -58.28
N THR A 148 -20.29 23.36 -58.01
CA THR A 148 -21.26 22.93 -59.03
C THR A 148 -22.33 23.98 -59.35
N ASN A 149 -22.73 24.82 -58.40
CA ASN A 149 -23.69 25.90 -58.66
C ASN A 149 -23.07 27.06 -59.44
N ILE A 150 -21.76 27.32 -59.28
CA ILE A 150 -21.05 28.33 -60.07
C ILE A 150 -20.87 27.89 -61.54
N ILE A 151 -20.75 26.58 -61.82
CA ILE A 151 -20.61 26.07 -63.20
C ILE A 151 -21.96 26.00 -63.94
N LYS A 152 -23.09 26.04 -63.21
CA LYS A 152 -24.45 25.90 -63.76
C LYS A 152 -25.18 27.22 -64.00
N ASN A 153 -24.65 28.35 -63.52
CA ASN A 153 -25.13 29.71 -63.80
C ASN A 153 -24.20 30.39 -64.80
#